data_AF-A0AA37KWC5-F1
#
_entry.id   AF-A0AA37KWC5-F1
#
_cell.length_a   1.000
_cell.length_b   1.000
_cell.length_c   1.000
_cell.angle_alpha   90.00
_cell.angle_beta   90.00
_cell.angle_gamma   90.00
#
_symmetry.space_group_name_H-M   'P 1'
#
loop_
_entity.id
_entity.type
_entity.pdbx_description
1 polymer ?
#
loop_
_entity_poly.entity_id
_entity_poly.type
_entity_poly.pdbx_seq_one_letter_code
_entity_poly.pdbx_strand_id
1 'polypeptide(L)'
;MALHPSLRAGLGKAFFWSVLSLFAVPLVTLFFANHVQRDLDARFLAAIESRIDAATDLSPADRQEQKDYYRAHPPSTICTDRTPDAQEYREAMCPPYSNNWQFFVARTVALWTLVAGALVLVAALALGALAFVNRRLQHASFVAGWRLMTAASALEVVVQGAMVAWLSFWVTAYFWHRYSPKLIMAVAIGVAVAVVLAVVGIFKRVNRHSEVEGELVQEADAPLLWQRIRHMAARLQTAPPQHIVAGIDANFFVTEAPIHVAGQALTGRTLFVSIPLLRLLDQSEADAVFAHELAHLGGGDTESSARLGPKLVQYDQYHHAMRTSGLTAVVSPLLGLYRLIFEWALARDSRAREFQADRIAAQLVSPQAIGQSLVKIAAYARYRHKIESDLFDKEEQLAGDLGIAHFISSGLPPYAQSAEFRTAMQTANVPHPFDTHPLMPERIRNVGWVLPESDYGAIVVRPPERTWAQDILTADAIEQRLWSDYEQAFAQGHERSLAYRYEPATAEELAVVLKYFPARQFALKGGHTVQVSHEGITTSADGATVPWDAVKAMAFKDSILGDSLTITHPEKSLLRAKSTKLKLPGLKKDKQRFKATLEHYWERH
;
A
#
# COMPACT_ATOMS: atom_id res chain seq x y z
N MET A 1 11.54 0.27 -25.52
CA MET A 1 11.89 0.99 -24.26
C MET A 1 11.97 -0.05 -23.16
N ALA A 2 13.17 -0.37 -22.66
CA ALA A 2 13.33 -1.37 -21.61
C ALA A 2 12.88 -0.79 -20.27
N LEU A 3 12.07 -1.53 -19.51
CA LEU A 3 11.67 -1.15 -18.15
C LEU A 3 12.90 -1.09 -17.26
N HIS A 4 12.94 -0.12 -16.35
CA HIS A 4 13.93 -0.09 -15.28
C HIS A 4 13.85 -1.40 -14.47
N PRO A 5 14.97 -2.07 -14.12
CA PRO A 5 14.96 -3.39 -13.48
C PRO A 5 14.12 -3.46 -12.19
N SER A 6 14.08 -2.38 -11.41
CA SER A 6 13.26 -2.29 -10.17
C SER A 6 11.75 -2.32 -10.45
N LEU A 7 11.29 -1.68 -11.54
CA LEU A 7 9.88 -1.70 -11.94
C LEU A 7 9.46 -3.07 -12.46
N ARG A 8 10.36 -3.79 -13.16
CA ARG A 8 10.12 -5.19 -13.58
C ARG A 8 9.96 -6.13 -12.39
N ALA A 9 10.86 -6.02 -11.41
CA ALA A 9 10.81 -6.83 -10.20
C ALA A 9 9.54 -6.52 -9.37
N GLY A 10 9.17 -5.23 -9.26
CA GLY A 10 7.94 -4.80 -8.59
C GLY A 10 6.68 -5.35 -9.27
N LEU A 11 6.60 -5.27 -10.60
CA LEU A 11 5.47 -5.80 -11.38
C LEU A 11 5.34 -7.31 -11.27
N GLY A 12 6.46 -8.06 -11.36
CA GLY A 12 6.46 -9.51 -11.19
C GLY A 12 5.95 -9.95 -9.82
N LYS A 13 6.40 -9.26 -8.75
CA LYS A 13 5.95 -9.52 -7.38
C LYS A 13 4.45 -9.21 -7.22
N ALA A 14 3.98 -8.06 -7.67
CA ALA A 14 2.57 -7.67 -7.56
C ALA A 14 1.66 -8.61 -8.37
N PHE A 15 2.09 -9.02 -9.56
CA PHE A 15 1.37 -9.98 -10.39
C PHE A 15 1.27 -11.34 -9.70
N PHE A 16 2.39 -11.86 -9.16
CA PHE A 16 2.40 -13.13 -8.43
C PHE A 16 1.41 -13.12 -7.26
N TRP A 17 1.43 -12.08 -6.41
CA TRP A 17 0.51 -12.01 -5.27
C TRP A 17 -0.95 -11.84 -5.67
N SER A 18 -1.23 -11.14 -6.78
CA SER A 18 -2.59 -11.00 -7.31
C SER A 18 -3.13 -12.31 -7.88
N VAL A 19 -2.28 -13.05 -8.61
CA VAL A 19 -2.64 -14.40 -9.10
C VAL A 19 -2.85 -15.33 -7.90
N LEU A 20 -1.96 -15.28 -6.91
CA LEU A 20 -2.11 -16.11 -5.72
C LEU A 20 -3.42 -15.81 -4.98
N SER A 21 -3.77 -14.52 -4.78
CA SER A 21 -5.02 -14.16 -4.11
C SER A 21 -6.24 -14.63 -4.90
N LEU A 22 -6.30 -14.35 -6.21
CA LEU A 22 -7.46 -14.65 -7.04
C LEU A 22 -7.71 -16.14 -7.25
N PHE A 23 -6.64 -16.95 -7.35
CA PHE A 23 -6.75 -18.33 -7.83
C PHE A 23 -6.47 -19.41 -6.76
N ALA A 24 -5.78 -19.12 -5.65
CA ALA A 24 -5.37 -20.16 -4.71
C ALA A 24 -6.56 -20.92 -4.09
N VAL A 25 -7.50 -20.22 -3.45
CA VAL A 25 -8.64 -20.87 -2.79
C VAL A 25 -9.54 -21.58 -3.81
N PRO A 26 -9.95 -20.96 -4.93
CA PRO A 26 -10.79 -21.66 -5.91
C PRO A 26 -10.10 -22.88 -6.53
N LEU A 27 -8.79 -22.85 -6.79
CA LEU A 27 -8.05 -24.02 -7.26
C LEU A 27 -8.05 -25.15 -6.23
N VAL A 28 -7.81 -24.84 -4.95
CA VAL A 28 -7.87 -25.84 -3.87
C VAL A 28 -9.27 -26.43 -3.74
N THR A 29 -10.31 -25.59 -3.75
CA THR A 29 -11.70 -26.04 -3.72
C THR A 29 -12.05 -26.93 -4.91
N LEU A 30 -11.65 -26.53 -6.12
CA LEU A 30 -11.89 -27.29 -7.34
C LEU A 30 -11.18 -28.65 -7.31
N PHE A 31 -9.91 -28.66 -6.92
CA PHE A 31 -9.13 -29.88 -6.81
C PHE A 31 -9.73 -30.84 -5.78
N PHE A 32 -10.03 -30.33 -4.58
CA PHE A 32 -10.61 -31.14 -3.50
C PHE A 32 -12.00 -31.68 -3.87
N ALA A 33 -12.88 -30.85 -4.44
CA ALA A 33 -14.20 -31.30 -4.87
C ALA A 33 -14.12 -32.40 -5.93
N ASN A 34 -13.25 -32.24 -6.93
CA ASN A 34 -13.03 -33.26 -7.97
C ASN A 34 -12.44 -34.55 -7.39
N HIS A 35 -11.51 -34.45 -6.44
CA HIS A 35 -10.93 -35.63 -5.79
C HIS A 35 -11.98 -36.43 -5.03
N VAL A 36 -12.78 -35.77 -4.19
CA VAL A 36 -13.83 -36.43 -3.42
C VAL A 36 -14.92 -37.00 -4.32
N GLN A 37 -15.34 -36.27 -5.35
CA GLN A 37 -16.34 -36.78 -6.30
C GLN A 37 -15.88 -38.06 -7.01
N ARG A 38 -14.63 -38.13 -7.48
CA ARG A 38 -14.09 -39.35 -8.11
C ARG A 38 -14.04 -40.54 -7.16
N ASP A 39 -13.63 -40.32 -5.91
CA ASP A 39 -13.62 -41.38 -4.89
C ASP A 39 -15.05 -41.86 -4.55
N LEU A 40 -15.99 -40.94 -4.38
CA LEU A 40 -17.40 -41.26 -4.13
C LEU A 40 -18.04 -42.00 -5.30
N ASP A 41 -17.79 -41.57 -6.54
CA ASP A 41 -18.27 -42.25 -7.74
C ASP A 41 -17.75 -43.68 -7.82
N ALA A 42 -16.45 -43.90 -7.57
CA ALA A 42 -15.84 -45.23 -7.59
C ALA A 42 -16.44 -46.15 -6.51
N ARG A 43 -16.63 -45.64 -5.28
CA ARG A 43 -17.27 -46.40 -4.18
C ARG A 43 -18.73 -46.70 -4.48
N PHE A 44 -19.45 -45.75 -5.04
CA PHE A 44 -20.85 -45.90 -5.43
C PHE A 44 -21.02 -46.96 -6.51
N LEU A 45 -20.23 -46.90 -7.58
CA LEU A 45 -20.25 -47.88 -8.67
C LEU A 45 -19.93 -49.28 -8.13
N ALA A 46 -18.88 -49.44 -7.33
CA ALA A 46 -18.55 -50.72 -6.72
C ALA A 46 -19.69 -51.29 -5.87
N ALA A 47 -20.36 -50.44 -5.08
CA ALA A 47 -21.48 -50.85 -4.24
C ALA A 47 -22.74 -51.21 -5.05
N ILE A 48 -23.06 -50.45 -6.10
CA ILE A 48 -24.22 -50.73 -6.97
C ILE A 48 -23.98 -51.96 -7.82
N GLU A 49 -22.82 -52.08 -8.46
CA GLU A 49 -22.51 -53.24 -9.31
C GLU A 49 -22.57 -54.53 -8.49
N SER A 50 -22.05 -54.52 -7.26
CA SER A 50 -22.16 -55.66 -6.34
C SER A 50 -23.62 -56.00 -5.97
N ARG A 51 -24.51 -55.00 -5.84
CA ARG A 51 -25.94 -55.23 -5.58
C ARG A 51 -26.65 -55.80 -6.81
N ILE A 52 -26.33 -55.29 -8.00
CA ILE A 52 -26.88 -55.79 -9.27
C ILE A 52 -26.44 -57.24 -9.50
N ASP A 53 -25.18 -57.57 -9.20
CA ASP A 53 -24.68 -58.95 -9.33
C ASP A 53 -25.36 -59.93 -8.37
N ALA A 54 -25.72 -59.47 -7.18
CA ALA A 54 -26.40 -60.26 -6.17
C ALA A 54 -27.92 -60.41 -6.40
N ALA A 55 -28.51 -59.64 -7.31
CA ALA A 55 -29.93 -59.70 -7.61
C ALA A 55 -30.31 -61.05 -8.25
N THR A 56 -31.32 -61.74 -7.73
CA THR A 56 -31.76 -63.07 -8.22
C THR A 56 -32.88 -62.98 -9.26
N ASP A 57 -33.47 -61.80 -9.43
CA ASP A 57 -34.63 -61.49 -10.25
C ASP A 57 -34.28 -60.87 -11.62
N LEU A 58 -33.01 -60.51 -11.86
CA LEU A 58 -32.54 -59.90 -13.11
C LEU A 58 -31.86 -60.92 -14.03
N SER A 59 -32.18 -60.85 -15.33
CA SER A 59 -31.47 -61.63 -16.37
C SER A 59 -30.04 -61.10 -16.58
N PRO A 60 -29.11 -61.89 -17.15
CA PRO A 60 -27.75 -61.43 -17.41
C PRO A 60 -27.68 -60.19 -18.31
N ALA A 61 -28.61 -60.04 -19.25
CA ALA A 61 -28.69 -58.88 -20.13
C ALA A 61 -29.12 -57.62 -19.36
N ASP A 62 -30.17 -57.72 -18.55
CA ASP A 62 -30.68 -56.60 -17.74
C ASP A 62 -29.66 -56.13 -16.70
N ARG A 63 -28.87 -57.06 -16.13
CA ARG A 63 -27.77 -56.72 -15.21
C ARG A 63 -26.71 -55.88 -15.92
N GLN A 64 -26.32 -56.26 -17.13
CA GLN A 64 -25.30 -55.55 -17.88
C GLN A 64 -25.80 -54.15 -18.30
N GLU A 65 -27.04 -54.04 -18.76
CA GLU A 65 -27.68 -52.78 -19.11
C GLU A 65 -27.75 -51.81 -17.92
N GLN A 66 -28.18 -52.28 -16.74
CA GLN A 66 -28.21 -51.44 -15.54
C GLN A 66 -26.82 -50.98 -15.10
N LYS A 67 -25.80 -51.85 -15.17
CA LYS A 67 -24.41 -51.47 -14.85
C LYS A 67 -23.90 -50.39 -15.80
N ASP A 68 -24.16 -50.54 -17.10
CA ASP A 68 -23.74 -49.58 -18.10
C ASP A 68 -24.45 -48.23 -17.93
N TYR A 69 -25.73 -48.24 -17.53
CA TYR A 69 -26.46 -47.03 -17.15
C TYR A 69 -25.78 -46.27 -16.00
N TYR A 70 -25.46 -46.94 -14.89
CA TYR A 70 -24.82 -46.27 -13.74
C TYR A 70 -23.37 -45.84 -14.03
N ARG A 71 -22.64 -46.59 -14.86
CA ARG A 71 -21.30 -46.19 -15.34
C ARG A 71 -21.34 -44.95 -16.20
N ALA A 72 -22.37 -44.82 -17.05
CA ALA A 72 -22.59 -43.64 -17.89
C ALA A 72 -23.08 -42.43 -17.08
N HIS A 73 -23.78 -42.65 -15.97
CA HIS A 73 -24.35 -41.61 -15.12
C HIS A 73 -23.83 -41.69 -13.68
N PRO A 74 -22.53 -41.43 -13.42
CA PRO A 74 -22.03 -41.42 -12.05
C PRO A 74 -22.66 -40.26 -11.23
N PRO A 75 -22.79 -40.42 -9.89
CA PRO A 75 -23.40 -39.41 -9.02
C PRO A 75 -22.88 -37.99 -9.19
N SER A 76 -21.59 -37.81 -9.51
CA SER A 76 -21.00 -36.48 -9.73
C SER A 76 -21.52 -35.73 -10.97
N THR A 77 -22.17 -36.43 -11.90
CA THR A 77 -22.68 -35.86 -13.17
C THR A 77 -24.20 -35.67 -13.19
N ILE A 78 -24.92 -36.34 -12.30
CA ILE A 78 -26.39 -36.41 -12.34
C ILE A 78 -27.08 -35.07 -12.02
N CYS A 79 -26.42 -34.19 -11.27
CA CYS A 79 -26.97 -32.89 -10.88
C CYS A 79 -27.33 -31.98 -12.08
N THR A 80 -26.69 -32.17 -13.24
CA THR A 80 -26.93 -31.40 -14.46
C THR A 80 -27.77 -32.14 -15.50
N ASP A 81 -28.03 -33.44 -15.30
CA ASP A 81 -28.80 -34.23 -16.25
C ASP A 81 -30.27 -33.81 -16.22
N ARG A 82 -30.83 -33.49 -17.39
CA ARG A 82 -32.22 -33.04 -17.57
C ARG A 82 -33.06 -34.05 -18.35
N THR A 83 -32.52 -35.22 -18.67
CA THR A 83 -33.28 -36.28 -19.33
C THR A 83 -34.41 -36.80 -18.42
N PRO A 84 -35.57 -37.21 -18.98
CA PRO A 84 -36.66 -37.78 -18.19
C PRO A 84 -36.24 -39.01 -17.39
N ASP A 85 -35.43 -39.88 -18.01
CA ASP A 85 -35.00 -41.16 -17.42
C ASP A 85 -34.07 -40.96 -16.19
N ALA A 86 -33.33 -39.84 -16.17
CA ALA A 86 -32.47 -39.46 -15.05
C ALA A 86 -33.21 -38.74 -13.90
N GLN A 87 -34.51 -38.41 -14.05
CA GLN A 87 -35.22 -37.55 -13.10
C GLN A 87 -35.25 -38.15 -11.69
N GLU A 88 -35.70 -39.39 -11.56
CA GLU A 88 -35.82 -40.08 -10.27
C GLU A 88 -34.44 -40.23 -9.61
N TYR A 89 -33.44 -40.62 -10.40
CA TYR A 89 -32.07 -40.78 -9.94
C TYR A 89 -31.45 -39.44 -9.48
N ARG A 90 -31.73 -38.35 -10.18
CA ARG A 90 -31.30 -36.99 -9.81
C ARG A 90 -31.96 -36.50 -8.54
N GLU A 91 -33.27 -36.69 -8.38
CA GLU A 91 -34.00 -36.29 -7.17
C GLU A 91 -33.51 -37.06 -5.93
N ALA A 92 -33.14 -38.33 -6.12
CA ALA A 92 -32.55 -39.15 -5.06
C ALA A 92 -31.10 -38.74 -4.72
N MET A 93 -30.25 -38.51 -5.73
CA MET A 93 -28.81 -38.31 -5.52
C MET A 93 -28.39 -36.86 -5.37
N CYS A 94 -29.13 -35.90 -5.93
CA CYS A 94 -28.79 -34.48 -5.91
C CYS A 94 -29.91 -33.54 -5.39
N PRO A 95 -30.64 -33.88 -4.30
CA PRO A 95 -31.55 -32.92 -3.69
C PRO A 95 -30.78 -31.73 -3.08
N PRO A 96 -31.41 -30.54 -2.93
CA PRO A 96 -30.76 -29.39 -2.34
C PRO A 96 -30.10 -29.71 -0.99
N TYR A 97 -28.88 -29.21 -0.79
CA TYR A 97 -28.05 -29.45 0.40
C TYR A 97 -27.54 -30.88 0.60
N SER A 98 -27.84 -31.83 -0.29
CA SER A 98 -27.20 -33.15 -0.27
C SER A 98 -25.69 -33.05 -0.46
N ASN A 99 -24.95 -34.10 -0.10
CA ASN A 99 -23.49 -34.12 -0.27
C ASN A 99 -23.12 -33.87 -1.73
N ASN A 100 -23.72 -34.62 -2.67
CA ASN A 100 -23.45 -34.46 -4.10
C ASN A 100 -23.81 -33.05 -4.60
N TRP A 101 -24.92 -32.47 -4.12
CA TRP A 101 -25.30 -31.10 -4.43
C TRP A 101 -24.25 -30.10 -3.94
N GLN A 102 -23.77 -30.23 -2.70
CA GLN A 102 -22.76 -29.35 -2.15
C GLN A 102 -21.44 -29.41 -2.93
N PHE A 103 -20.97 -30.62 -3.29
CA PHE A 103 -19.76 -30.79 -4.11
C PHE A 103 -19.94 -30.25 -5.53
N PHE A 104 -21.12 -30.45 -6.14
CA PHE A 104 -21.45 -29.89 -7.44
C PHE A 104 -21.42 -28.35 -7.41
N VAL A 105 -22.06 -27.73 -6.41
CA VAL A 105 -22.07 -26.27 -6.24
C VAL A 105 -20.66 -25.76 -5.97
N ALA A 106 -19.91 -26.36 -5.05
CA ALA A 106 -18.54 -25.95 -4.74
C ALA A 106 -17.63 -26.00 -5.98
N ARG A 107 -17.72 -27.08 -6.78
CA ARG A 107 -16.99 -27.20 -8.04
C ARG A 107 -17.37 -26.11 -9.04
N THR A 108 -18.67 -25.87 -9.21
CA THR A 108 -19.20 -24.90 -10.17
C THR A 108 -18.82 -23.47 -9.79
N VAL A 109 -19.00 -23.10 -8.52
CA VAL A 109 -18.62 -21.78 -8.00
C VAL A 109 -17.12 -21.59 -8.10
N ALA A 110 -16.30 -22.60 -7.76
CA ALA A 110 -14.85 -22.53 -7.91
C ALA A 110 -14.44 -22.28 -9.36
N LEU A 111 -15.00 -23.03 -10.31
CA LEU A 111 -14.71 -22.84 -11.74
C LEU A 111 -15.05 -21.41 -12.22
N TRP A 112 -16.26 -20.93 -11.92
CA TRP A 112 -16.66 -19.57 -12.31
C TRP A 112 -15.87 -18.49 -11.59
N THR A 113 -15.38 -18.75 -10.37
CA THR A 113 -14.49 -17.83 -9.65
C THR A 113 -13.13 -17.73 -10.35
N LEU A 114 -12.59 -18.85 -10.88
CA LEU A 114 -11.37 -18.82 -11.71
C LEU A 114 -11.59 -17.99 -12.98
N VAL A 115 -12.72 -18.20 -13.68
CA VAL A 115 -13.06 -17.42 -14.88
C VAL A 115 -13.20 -15.94 -14.56
N ALA A 116 -13.91 -15.59 -13.48
CA ALA A 116 -14.07 -14.21 -13.02
C ALA A 116 -12.72 -13.57 -12.66
N GLY A 117 -11.83 -14.29 -11.96
CA GLY A 117 -10.48 -13.83 -11.65
C GLY A 117 -9.65 -13.52 -12.91
N ALA A 118 -9.72 -14.38 -13.93
CA ALA A 118 -9.07 -14.12 -15.21
C ALA A 118 -9.66 -12.88 -15.92
N LEU A 119 -10.99 -12.72 -15.91
CA LEU A 119 -11.66 -11.55 -16.48
C LEU A 119 -11.28 -10.25 -15.76
N VAL A 120 -11.10 -10.28 -14.43
CA VAL A 120 -10.64 -9.12 -13.65
C VAL A 120 -9.23 -8.71 -14.08
N LEU A 121 -8.31 -9.65 -14.29
CA LEU A 121 -6.97 -9.35 -14.79
C LEU A 121 -6.99 -8.79 -16.21
N VAL A 122 -7.81 -9.35 -17.11
CA VAL A 122 -8.01 -8.82 -18.46
C VAL A 122 -8.59 -7.41 -18.43
N ALA A 123 -9.57 -7.15 -17.56
CA ALA A 123 -10.16 -5.83 -17.39
C ALA A 123 -9.15 -4.81 -16.83
N ALA A 124 -8.30 -5.22 -15.87
CA ALA A 124 -7.22 -4.37 -15.36
C ALA A 124 -6.25 -3.96 -16.47
N LEU A 125 -5.85 -4.91 -17.33
CA LEU A 125 -5.00 -4.65 -18.49
C LEU A 125 -5.70 -3.77 -19.53
N ALA A 126 -6.99 -4.02 -19.83
CA ALA A 126 -7.76 -3.22 -20.78
C ALA A 126 -7.92 -1.77 -20.31
N LEU A 127 -8.21 -1.54 -19.02
CA LEU A 127 -8.31 -0.20 -18.43
C LEU A 127 -6.95 0.49 -18.38
N GLY A 128 -5.86 -0.25 -18.12
CA GLY A 128 -4.50 0.25 -18.27
C GLY A 128 -4.17 0.65 -19.71
N ALA A 129 -4.58 -0.15 -20.69
CA ALA A 129 -4.39 0.15 -22.12
C ALA A 129 -5.19 1.39 -22.55
N LEU A 130 -6.42 1.56 -22.06
CA LEU A 130 -7.24 2.75 -22.32
C LEU A 130 -6.58 4.04 -21.81
N ALA A 131 -5.74 3.95 -20.78
CA ALA A 131 -4.99 5.09 -20.26
C ALA A 131 -3.94 5.64 -21.25
N PHE A 132 -3.57 4.88 -22.29
CA PHE A 132 -2.65 5.33 -23.36
C PHE A 132 -3.36 6.04 -24.52
N VAL A 133 -4.70 6.00 -24.59
CA VAL A 133 -5.44 6.49 -25.76
C VAL A 133 -5.55 8.01 -25.75
N ASN A 134 -6.09 8.58 -24.68
CA ASN A 134 -6.19 10.03 -24.48
C ASN A 134 -6.40 10.37 -22.99
N ARG A 135 -6.27 11.66 -22.67
CA ARG A 135 -6.27 12.18 -21.29
C ARG A 135 -7.61 12.01 -20.56
N ARG A 136 -8.73 12.12 -21.27
CA ARG A 136 -10.07 11.89 -20.69
C ARG A 136 -10.24 10.43 -20.29
N LEU A 137 -9.81 9.51 -21.17
CA LEU A 137 -9.82 8.08 -20.89
C LEU A 137 -8.81 7.70 -19.81
N GLN A 138 -7.69 8.40 -19.66
CA GLN A 138 -6.74 8.18 -18.56
C GLN A 138 -7.37 8.40 -17.18
N HIS A 139 -8.05 9.54 -16.97
CA HIS A 139 -8.77 9.77 -15.72
C HIS A 139 -9.96 8.81 -15.55
N ALA A 140 -10.77 8.62 -16.60
CA ALA A 140 -11.96 7.76 -16.52
C ALA A 140 -11.58 6.28 -16.28
N SER A 141 -10.55 5.77 -16.95
CA SER A 141 -10.09 4.39 -16.78
C SER A 141 -9.50 4.18 -15.40
N PHE A 142 -8.76 5.17 -14.83
CA PHE A 142 -8.26 5.10 -13.46
C PHE A 142 -9.39 4.96 -12.44
N VAL A 143 -10.39 5.83 -12.51
CA VAL A 143 -11.52 5.81 -11.57
C VAL A 143 -12.36 4.55 -11.73
N ALA A 144 -12.59 4.11 -12.98
CA ALA A 144 -13.29 2.87 -13.27
C ALA A 144 -12.50 1.65 -12.75
N GLY A 145 -11.18 1.63 -12.96
CA GLY A 145 -10.31 0.57 -12.50
C GLY A 145 -10.21 0.50 -10.99
N TRP A 146 -10.07 1.63 -10.30
CA TRP A 146 -10.16 1.67 -8.84
C TRP A 146 -11.47 1.05 -8.35
N ARG A 147 -12.63 1.53 -8.84
CA ARG A 147 -13.93 0.99 -8.42
C ARG A 147 -14.07 -0.50 -8.73
N LEU A 148 -13.61 -0.94 -9.90
CA LEU A 148 -13.66 -2.33 -10.31
C LEU A 148 -12.78 -3.22 -9.42
N MET A 149 -11.51 -2.84 -9.18
CA MET A 149 -10.61 -3.62 -8.33
C MET A 149 -11.14 -3.69 -6.88
N THR A 150 -11.66 -2.58 -6.35
CA THR A 150 -12.28 -2.55 -5.02
C THR A 150 -13.50 -3.49 -4.95
N ALA A 151 -14.40 -3.44 -5.93
CA ALA A 151 -15.58 -4.31 -5.96
C ALA A 151 -15.22 -5.79 -6.19
N ALA A 152 -14.27 -6.06 -7.08
CA ALA A 152 -13.78 -7.40 -7.37
C ALA A 152 -13.14 -8.03 -6.14
N SER A 153 -12.30 -7.29 -5.41
CA SER A 153 -11.70 -7.79 -4.17
C SER A 153 -12.72 -7.97 -3.04
N ALA A 154 -13.74 -7.11 -2.93
CA ALA A 154 -14.82 -7.34 -1.97
C ALA A 154 -15.58 -8.64 -2.28
N LEU A 155 -15.90 -8.89 -3.55
CA LEU A 155 -16.54 -10.11 -4.00
C LEU A 155 -15.65 -11.34 -3.80
N GLU A 156 -14.36 -11.23 -4.10
CA GLU A 156 -13.33 -12.25 -3.86
C GLU A 156 -13.32 -12.68 -2.39
N VAL A 157 -13.27 -11.73 -1.46
CA VAL A 157 -13.28 -12.00 -0.01
C VAL A 157 -14.53 -12.76 0.42
N VAL A 158 -15.71 -12.38 -0.10
CA VAL A 158 -16.97 -13.05 0.22
C VAL A 158 -17.00 -14.47 -0.31
N VAL A 159 -16.70 -14.65 -1.60
CA VAL A 159 -16.79 -15.96 -2.29
C VAL A 159 -15.73 -16.92 -1.77
N GLN A 160 -14.47 -16.48 -1.65
CA GLN A 160 -13.40 -17.31 -1.12
C GLN A 160 -13.57 -17.56 0.38
N GLY A 161 -14.11 -16.60 1.15
CA GLY A 161 -14.49 -16.82 2.55
C GLY A 161 -15.49 -17.97 2.70
N ALA A 162 -16.53 -18.00 1.86
CA ALA A 162 -17.48 -19.11 1.82
C ALA A 162 -16.81 -20.45 1.44
N MET A 163 -15.88 -20.44 0.48
CA MET A 163 -15.10 -21.64 0.11
C MET A 163 -14.20 -22.13 1.25
N VAL A 164 -13.53 -21.24 1.97
CA VAL A 164 -12.70 -21.59 3.13
C VAL A 164 -13.55 -22.19 4.24
N ALA A 165 -14.71 -21.61 4.52
CA ALA A 165 -15.65 -22.17 5.49
C ALA A 165 -16.11 -23.58 5.06
N TRP A 166 -16.47 -23.77 3.79
CA TRP A 166 -16.87 -25.07 3.23
C TRP A 166 -15.73 -26.09 3.29
N LEU A 167 -14.52 -25.72 2.90
CA LEU A 167 -13.31 -26.56 2.97
C LEU A 167 -12.99 -26.97 4.41
N SER A 168 -13.13 -26.06 5.38
CA SER A 168 -12.85 -26.35 6.79
C SER A 168 -13.70 -27.51 7.34
N PHE A 169 -14.95 -27.61 6.87
CA PHE A 169 -15.84 -28.71 7.17
C PHE A 169 -15.46 -29.98 6.40
N TRP A 170 -15.41 -29.90 5.07
CA TRP A 170 -15.33 -31.12 4.24
C TRP A 170 -13.96 -31.78 4.28
N VAL A 171 -12.87 -31.02 4.36
CA VAL A 171 -11.52 -31.58 4.45
C VAL A 171 -11.38 -32.40 5.74
N THR A 172 -11.90 -31.89 6.87
CA THR A 172 -11.84 -32.61 8.15
C THR A 172 -12.77 -33.82 8.18
N ALA A 173 -13.99 -33.67 7.66
CA ALA A 173 -14.97 -34.75 7.59
C ALA A 173 -14.50 -35.92 6.70
N TYR A 174 -13.91 -35.62 5.54
CA TYR A 174 -13.48 -36.63 4.57
C TYR A 174 -12.23 -37.40 5.01
N PHE A 175 -11.16 -36.71 5.44
CA PHE A 175 -9.88 -37.37 5.75
C PHE A 175 -9.79 -37.94 7.17
N TRP A 176 -10.45 -37.32 8.15
CA TRP A 176 -10.32 -37.71 9.56
C TRP A 176 -11.56 -38.40 10.13
N HIS A 177 -12.67 -38.48 9.36
CA HIS A 177 -13.96 -39.03 9.81
C HIS A 177 -14.42 -38.47 11.17
N ARG A 178 -13.94 -37.26 11.51
CA ARG A 178 -14.21 -36.57 12.76
C ARG A 178 -14.58 -35.15 12.44
N TYR A 179 -15.75 -34.74 12.91
CA TYR A 179 -16.18 -33.36 12.84
C TYR A 179 -16.76 -32.95 14.20
N SER A 180 -16.47 -31.71 14.60
CA SER A 180 -17.05 -31.11 15.81
C SER A 180 -18.01 -30.02 15.35
N PRO A 181 -19.34 -30.23 15.44
CA PRO A 181 -20.33 -29.23 15.03
C PRO A 181 -20.09 -27.87 15.68
N LYS A 182 -19.64 -27.86 16.95
CA LYS A 182 -19.29 -26.64 17.69
C LYS A 182 -18.09 -25.91 17.09
N LEU A 183 -17.05 -26.64 16.68
CA LEU A 183 -15.85 -26.06 16.06
C LEU A 183 -16.17 -25.51 14.67
N ILE A 184 -16.95 -26.25 13.87
CA ILE A 184 -17.37 -25.85 12.53
C ILE A 184 -18.20 -24.57 12.59
N MET A 185 -19.18 -24.52 13.50
CA MET A 185 -19.99 -23.32 13.70
C MET A 185 -19.13 -22.13 14.15
N ALA A 186 -18.16 -22.34 15.04
CA ALA A 186 -17.25 -21.29 15.47
C ALA A 186 -16.36 -20.76 14.32
N VAL A 187 -15.83 -21.65 13.48
CA VAL A 187 -15.02 -21.27 12.31
C VAL A 187 -15.89 -20.54 11.27
N ALA A 188 -17.08 -21.05 10.97
CA ALA A 188 -18.00 -20.42 10.02
C ALA A 188 -18.41 -19.00 10.48
N ILE A 189 -18.75 -18.83 11.76
CA ILE A 189 -19.05 -17.51 12.34
C ILE A 189 -17.81 -16.62 12.29
N GLY A 190 -16.63 -17.14 12.66
CA GLY A 190 -15.38 -16.39 12.63
C GLY A 190 -15.04 -15.88 11.23
N VAL A 191 -15.18 -16.73 10.21
CA VAL A 191 -15.01 -16.35 8.80
C VAL A 191 -16.06 -15.33 8.37
N ALA A 192 -17.34 -15.52 8.72
CA ALA A 192 -18.38 -14.56 8.39
C ALA A 192 -18.13 -13.18 9.02
N VAL A 193 -17.73 -13.12 10.29
CA VAL A 193 -17.35 -11.87 10.97
C VAL A 193 -16.13 -11.25 10.29
N ALA A 194 -15.10 -12.03 9.97
CA ALA A 194 -13.91 -11.53 9.28
C ALA A 194 -14.25 -10.95 7.89
N VAL A 195 -15.09 -11.64 7.12
CA VAL A 195 -15.58 -11.18 5.81
C VAL A 195 -16.36 -9.87 5.96
N VAL A 196 -17.30 -9.78 6.92
CA VAL A 196 -18.06 -8.56 7.16
C VAL A 196 -17.15 -7.40 7.55
N LEU A 197 -16.22 -7.61 8.49
CA LEU A 197 -15.27 -6.58 8.91
C LEU A 197 -14.36 -6.14 7.77
N ALA A 198 -13.89 -7.07 6.94
CA ALA A 198 -13.09 -6.77 5.76
C ALA A 198 -13.88 -5.94 4.74
N VAL A 199 -15.11 -6.35 4.39
CA VAL A 199 -15.98 -5.62 3.45
C VAL A 199 -16.32 -4.23 3.96
N VAL A 200 -16.68 -4.09 5.25
CA VAL A 200 -16.91 -2.78 5.87
C VAL A 200 -15.65 -1.92 5.82
N GLY A 201 -14.47 -2.50 6.08
CA GLY A 201 -13.17 -1.82 5.97
C GLY A 201 -12.88 -1.34 4.55
N ILE A 202 -13.12 -2.18 3.54
CA ILE A 202 -12.92 -1.87 2.11
C ILE A 202 -13.74 -0.64 1.67
N PHE A 203 -14.98 -0.50 2.16
CA PHE A 203 -15.84 0.62 1.78
C PHE A 203 -15.82 1.79 2.76
N LYS A 204 -15.03 1.72 3.83
CA LYS A 204 -14.88 2.82 4.78
C LYS A 204 -14.14 3.97 4.11
N ARG A 205 -14.73 5.17 4.15
CA ARG A 205 -14.09 6.37 3.58
C ARG A 205 -12.80 6.70 4.33
N VAL A 206 -11.69 6.69 3.61
CA VAL A 206 -10.42 7.25 4.06
C VAL A 206 -10.43 8.74 3.70
N ASN A 207 -10.89 9.57 4.65
CA ASN A 207 -10.84 11.03 4.48
C ASN A 207 -9.47 11.53 4.92
N ARG A 208 -8.50 11.51 4.02
CA ARG A 208 -7.27 12.30 4.16
C ARG A 208 -7.33 13.41 3.13
N HIS A 209 -7.44 14.65 3.59
CA HIS A 209 -7.36 15.81 2.71
C HIS A 209 -5.92 15.95 2.20
N SER A 210 -5.74 16.53 1.01
CA SER A 210 -4.42 16.91 0.51
C SER A 210 -3.93 18.13 1.30
N GLU A 211 -3.31 17.86 2.44
CA GLU A 211 -2.65 18.85 3.28
C GLU A 211 -1.29 19.20 2.67
N VAL A 212 -1.03 20.50 2.55
CA VAL A 212 0.22 21.05 2.04
C VAL A 212 0.81 21.91 3.16
N GLU A 213 2.03 21.59 3.58
CA GLU A 213 2.76 22.35 4.59
C GLU A 213 3.28 23.66 3.98
N GLY A 214 2.68 24.78 4.40
CA GLY A 214 3.03 26.09 3.89
C GLY A 214 2.14 27.18 4.44
N GLU A 215 2.39 28.41 3.99
CA GLU A 215 1.63 29.60 4.36
C GLU A 215 1.24 30.40 3.11
N LEU A 216 0.08 31.05 3.15
CA LEU A 216 -0.41 31.87 2.05
C LEU A 216 0.39 33.18 1.97
N VAL A 217 0.97 33.47 0.80
CA VAL A 217 1.68 34.73 0.52
C VAL A 217 0.70 35.74 -0.03
N GLN A 218 0.42 36.80 0.74
CA GLN A 218 -0.49 37.86 0.28
C GLN A 218 0.18 38.72 -0.80
N GLU A 219 -0.63 39.35 -1.64
CA GLU A 219 -0.12 40.27 -2.67
C GLU A 219 0.66 41.44 -2.07
N ALA A 220 0.23 41.93 -0.90
CA ALA A 220 0.91 42.99 -0.17
C ALA A 220 2.31 42.58 0.32
N ASP A 221 2.53 41.28 0.59
CA ASP A 221 3.79 40.77 1.10
C ASP A 221 4.82 40.50 -0.01
N ALA A 222 4.38 40.33 -1.25
CA ALA A 222 5.25 40.00 -2.39
C ALA A 222 4.77 40.61 -3.72
N PRO A 223 4.58 41.94 -3.83
CA PRO A 223 3.91 42.57 -4.96
C PRO A 223 4.63 42.33 -6.30
N LEU A 224 5.97 42.36 -6.30
CA LEU A 224 6.79 42.14 -7.49
C LEU A 224 6.68 40.69 -7.99
N LEU A 225 6.67 39.73 -7.08
CA LEU A 225 6.51 38.30 -7.41
C LEU A 225 5.13 38.04 -8.03
N TRP A 226 4.07 38.56 -7.42
CA TRP A 226 2.70 38.47 -7.95
C TRP A 226 2.58 39.11 -9.33
N GLN A 227 3.16 40.30 -9.52
CA GLN A 227 3.19 40.96 -10.84
C GLN A 227 3.93 40.10 -11.87
N ARG A 228 5.09 39.54 -11.50
CA ARG A 228 5.89 38.70 -12.39
C ARG A 228 5.13 37.45 -12.82
N ILE A 229 4.51 36.73 -11.88
CA ILE A 229 3.74 35.52 -12.15
C ILE A 229 2.56 35.83 -13.08
N ARG A 230 1.81 36.92 -12.82
CA ARG A 230 0.71 37.35 -13.71
C ARG A 230 1.20 37.70 -15.11
N HIS A 231 2.34 38.39 -15.21
CA HIS A 231 2.95 38.70 -16.50
C HIS A 231 3.36 37.45 -17.28
N MET A 232 3.98 36.46 -16.62
CA MET A 232 4.32 35.18 -17.26
C MET A 232 3.08 34.39 -17.67
N ALA A 233 2.07 34.30 -16.80
CA ALA A 233 0.80 33.66 -17.13
C ALA A 233 0.13 34.29 -18.36
N ALA A 234 0.14 35.62 -18.46
CA ALA A 234 -0.36 36.34 -19.64
C ALA A 234 0.43 36.00 -20.91
N ARG A 235 1.77 35.95 -20.86
CA ARG A 235 2.59 35.55 -22.01
C ARG A 235 2.36 34.08 -22.42
N LEU A 236 2.05 33.22 -21.46
CA LEU A 236 1.70 31.81 -21.68
C LEU A 236 0.23 31.60 -22.03
N GLN A 237 -0.57 32.68 -22.13
CA GLN A 237 -2.01 32.64 -22.43
C GLN A 237 -2.80 31.72 -21.48
N THR A 238 -2.42 31.70 -20.21
CA THR A 238 -3.14 30.96 -19.16
C THR A 238 -3.60 31.89 -18.05
N ALA A 239 -4.71 31.54 -17.38
CA ALA A 239 -5.16 32.30 -16.21
C ALA A 239 -4.13 32.16 -15.06
N PRO A 240 -3.79 33.27 -14.38
CA PRO A 240 -2.81 33.22 -13.30
C PRO A 240 -3.33 32.41 -12.09
N PRO A 241 -2.42 31.91 -11.24
CA PRO A 241 -2.78 31.39 -9.93
C PRO A 241 -3.57 32.42 -9.10
N GLN A 242 -4.55 31.96 -8.35
CA GLN A 242 -5.34 32.74 -7.39
C GLN A 242 -4.66 32.77 -6.02
N HIS A 243 -3.83 31.78 -5.73
CA HIS A 243 -3.09 31.65 -4.49
C HIS A 243 -1.62 31.35 -4.76
N ILE A 244 -0.74 31.96 -3.96
CA ILE A 244 0.67 31.57 -3.84
C ILE A 244 0.87 31.05 -2.42
N VAL A 245 1.34 29.82 -2.29
CA VAL A 245 1.65 29.19 -1.00
C VAL A 245 3.16 29.03 -0.92
N ALA A 246 3.78 29.57 0.13
CA ALA A 246 5.19 29.41 0.39
C ALA A 246 5.42 28.31 1.41
N GLY A 247 6.36 27.41 1.12
CA GLY A 247 6.75 26.32 2.02
C GLY A 247 8.25 26.07 2.01
N ILE A 248 8.67 25.01 2.72
CA ILE A 248 10.08 24.60 2.81
C ILE A 248 10.42 23.36 2.00
N ASP A 249 9.43 22.71 1.36
CA ASP A 249 9.63 21.50 0.57
C ASP A 249 10.62 21.71 -0.58
N ALA A 250 11.36 20.67 -0.96
CA ALA A 250 12.35 20.74 -2.04
C ALA A 250 11.72 20.66 -3.44
N ASN A 251 10.62 21.38 -3.69
CA ASN A 251 9.91 21.39 -4.97
C ASN A 251 9.15 22.71 -5.24
N PHE A 252 8.71 22.87 -6.48
CA PHE A 252 7.69 23.84 -6.91
C PHE A 252 6.58 23.04 -7.57
N PHE A 253 5.33 23.48 -7.45
CA PHE A 253 4.22 22.87 -8.18
C PHE A 253 3.05 23.83 -8.36
N VAL A 254 2.21 23.52 -9.34
CA VAL A 254 0.89 24.12 -9.51
C VAL A 254 -0.21 23.09 -9.37
N THR A 255 -1.37 23.51 -8.88
CA THR A 255 -2.55 22.65 -8.80
C THR A 255 -3.84 23.45 -8.97
N GLU A 256 -4.85 22.82 -9.59
CA GLU A 256 -6.24 23.32 -9.61
C GLU A 256 -7.12 22.58 -8.59
N ALA A 257 -6.56 21.58 -7.91
CA ALA A 257 -7.29 20.78 -6.93
C ALA A 257 -7.39 21.51 -5.59
N PRO A 258 -8.51 21.34 -4.84
CA PRO A 258 -8.61 21.88 -3.51
C PRO A 258 -7.51 21.33 -2.59
N ILE A 259 -6.80 22.22 -1.92
CA ILE A 259 -5.75 21.89 -0.95
C ILE A 259 -6.07 22.48 0.42
N HIS A 260 -5.51 21.91 1.47
CA HIS A 260 -5.59 22.48 2.82
C HIS A 260 -4.21 22.98 3.22
N VAL A 261 -4.13 24.25 3.65
CA VAL A 261 -2.90 24.93 4.05
C VAL A 261 -3.17 25.63 5.37
N ALA A 262 -2.39 25.32 6.41
CA ALA A 262 -2.57 25.89 7.75
C ALA A 262 -4.03 25.86 8.27
N GLY A 263 -4.74 24.75 8.03
CA GLY A 263 -6.15 24.58 8.42
C GLY A 263 -7.18 25.28 7.54
N GLN A 264 -6.77 26.01 6.50
CA GLN A 264 -7.65 26.67 5.55
C GLN A 264 -7.78 25.86 4.25
N ALA A 265 -9.01 25.62 3.80
CA ALA A 265 -9.27 25.04 2.49
C ALA A 265 -9.13 26.11 1.41
N LEU A 266 -8.21 25.90 0.46
CA LEU A 266 -8.00 26.75 -0.71
C LEU A 266 -8.62 26.06 -1.94
N THR A 267 -9.34 26.84 -2.75
CA THR A 267 -9.98 26.37 -3.99
C THR A 267 -9.56 27.26 -5.15
N GLY A 268 -9.30 26.66 -6.31
CA GLY A 268 -8.82 27.38 -7.48
C GLY A 268 -7.36 27.04 -7.79
N ARG A 269 -6.72 27.85 -8.63
CA ARG A 269 -5.32 27.66 -9.04
C ARG A 269 -4.39 28.10 -7.92
N THR A 270 -3.55 27.19 -7.45
CA THR A 270 -2.52 27.49 -6.46
C THR A 270 -1.14 27.20 -7.04
N LEU A 271 -0.20 28.13 -6.84
CA LEU A 271 1.23 27.94 -7.05
C LEU A 271 1.89 27.74 -5.69
N PHE A 272 2.60 26.63 -5.51
CA PHE A 272 3.47 26.41 -4.37
C PHE A 272 4.90 26.83 -4.71
N VAL A 273 5.53 27.57 -3.80
CA VAL A 273 6.91 28.02 -3.91
C VAL A 273 7.74 27.61 -2.70
N SER A 274 8.91 27.04 -2.95
CA SER A 274 9.87 26.69 -1.90
C SER A 274 10.76 27.88 -1.58
N ILE A 275 10.66 28.43 -0.38
CA ILE A 275 11.53 29.55 0.06
C ILE A 275 13.01 29.16 0.02
N PRO A 276 13.44 27.99 0.55
CA PRO A 276 14.84 27.59 0.48
C PRO A 276 15.38 27.50 -0.95
N LEU A 277 14.59 26.98 -1.89
CA LEU A 277 14.98 26.93 -3.30
C LEU A 277 14.99 28.33 -3.93
N LEU A 278 14.03 29.20 -3.60
CA LEU A 278 14.05 30.58 -4.08
C LEU A 278 15.29 31.34 -3.60
N ARG A 279 15.86 31.03 -2.43
CA ARG A 279 17.15 31.60 -1.99
C ARG A 279 18.35 31.08 -2.78
N LEU A 280 18.27 29.88 -3.34
CA LEU A 280 19.34 29.26 -4.13
C LEU A 280 19.31 29.70 -5.60
N LEU A 281 18.12 30.00 -6.11
CA LEU A 281 17.89 30.32 -7.51
C LEU A 281 17.99 31.83 -7.78
N ASP A 282 18.72 32.19 -8.83
CA ASP A 282 18.64 33.52 -9.41
C ASP A 282 17.22 33.81 -9.91
N GLN A 283 16.81 35.07 -9.97
CA GLN A 283 15.48 35.45 -10.47
C GLN A 283 15.17 34.84 -11.85
N SER A 284 16.15 34.79 -12.76
CA SER A 284 15.96 34.18 -14.08
C SER A 284 15.78 32.66 -14.01
N GLU A 285 16.51 31.98 -13.13
CA GLU A 285 16.39 30.53 -12.89
C GLU A 285 15.03 30.20 -12.27
N ALA A 286 14.60 30.97 -11.28
CA ALA A 286 13.28 30.83 -10.65
C ALA A 286 12.13 31.21 -11.60
N ASP A 287 12.29 32.24 -12.43
CA ASP A 287 11.33 32.58 -13.50
C ASP A 287 11.17 31.43 -14.49
N ALA A 288 12.26 30.73 -14.80
CA ALA A 288 12.23 29.57 -15.68
C ALA A 288 11.42 28.42 -15.03
N VAL A 289 11.61 28.18 -13.73
CA VAL A 289 10.79 27.21 -12.98
C VAL A 289 9.32 27.64 -12.96
N PHE A 290 9.02 28.90 -12.66
CA PHE A 290 7.64 29.40 -12.68
C PHE A 290 7.01 29.29 -14.06
N ALA A 291 7.74 29.58 -15.14
CA ALA A 291 7.25 29.41 -16.50
C ALA A 291 6.96 27.93 -16.82
N HIS A 292 7.79 27.01 -16.33
CA HIS A 292 7.56 25.57 -16.42
C HIS A 292 6.28 25.18 -15.68
N GLU A 293 6.13 25.59 -14.42
CA GLU A 293 4.93 25.29 -13.63
C GLU A 293 3.66 25.88 -14.26
N LEU A 294 3.69 27.14 -14.69
CA LEU A 294 2.56 27.78 -15.36
C LEU A 294 2.22 27.13 -16.71
N ALA A 295 3.20 26.55 -17.42
CA ALA A 295 2.93 25.81 -18.66
C ALA A 295 2.04 24.59 -18.41
N HIS A 296 2.13 23.96 -17.22
CA HIS A 296 1.21 22.89 -16.83
C HIS A 296 -0.24 23.38 -16.65
N LEU A 297 -0.45 24.66 -16.34
CA LEU A 297 -1.79 25.28 -16.29
C LEU A 297 -2.32 25.71 -17.67
N GLY A 298 -1.47 25.86 -18.68
CA GLY A 298 -1.81 26.40 -20.00
C GLY A 298 -2.13 25.35 -21.08
N GLY A 299 -1.78 24.08 -20.87
CA GLY A 299 -2.10 23.00 -21.82
C GLY A 299 -3.59 22.64 -21.75
N GLY A 300 -4.37 23.05 -22.77
CA GLY A 300 -5.86 23.00 -22.87
C GLY A 300 -6.64 21.69 -22.62
N ASP A 301 -6.11 20.73 -21.87
CA ASP A 301 -6.81 19.57 -21.31
C ASP A 301 -6.61 19.49 -19.77
N THR A 302 -6.47 20.63 -19.09
CA THR A 302 -6.05 20.68 -17.67
C THR A 302 -7.02 20.01 -16.70
N GLU A 303 -8.32 19.97 -17.00
CA GLU A 303 -9.32 19.47 -16.06
C GLU A 303 -9.14 17.97 -15.74
N SER A 304 -8.88 17.11 -16.73
CA SER A 304 -8.71 15.66 -16.46
C SER A 304 -7.37 15.34 -15.80
N SER A 305 -6.29 16.06 -16.14
CA SER A 305 -4.97 15.86 -15.54
C SER A 305 -4.88 16.45 -14.13
N ALA A 306 -5.47 17.63 -13.89
CA ALA A 306 -5.58 18.23 -12.57
C ALA A 306 -6.47 17.40 -11.62
N ARG A 307 -7.49 16.72 -12.15
CA ARG A 307 -8.32 15.79 -11.34
C ARG A 307 -7.64 14.45 -11.05
N LEU A 308 -6.69 14.02 -11.90
CA LEU A 308 -6.03 12.72 -11.75
C LEU A 308 -5.03 12.70 -10.59
N GLY A 309 -4.21 13.74 -10.41
CA GLY A 309 -3.22 13.82 -9.33
C GLY A 309 -3.82 13.58 -7.93
N PRO A 310 -4.86 14.33 -7.51
CA PRO A 310 -5.54 14.09 -6.24
C PRO A 310 -6.14 12.68 -6.12
N LYS A 311 -6.62 12.11 -7.24
CA LYS A 311 -7.15 10.73 -7.25
C LYS A 311 -6.06 9.68 -7.07
N LEU A 312 -4.87 9.90 -7.62
CA LEU A 312 -3.71 9.04 -7.38
C LEU A 312 -3.29 9.07 -5.90
N VAL A 313 -3.22 10.26 -5.30
CA VAL A 313 -2.92 10.40 -3.85
C VAL A 313 -3.98 9.71 -3.00
N GLN A 314 -5.27 9.94 -3.28
CA GLN A 314 -6.37 9.26 -2.56
C GLN A 314 -6.30 7.74 -2.73
N TYR A 315 -5.92 7.27 -3.91
CA TYR A 315 -5.73 5.85 -4.18
C TYR A 315 -4.58 5.28 -3.36
N ASP A 316 -3.42 5.95 -3.33
CA ASP A 316 -2.23 5.49 -2.61
C ASP A 316 -2.49 5.48 -1.10
N GLN A 317 -3.19 6.48 -0.57
CA GLN A 317 -3.65 6.52 0.81
C GLN A 317 -4.63 5.38 1.13
N TYR A 318 -5.59 5.13 0.23
CA TYR A 318 -6.55 4.02 0.37
C TYR A 318 -5.83 2.66 0.33
N HIS A 319 -4.93 2.45 -0.65
CA HIS A 319 -4.13 1.23 -0.78
C HIS A 319 -3.28 0.98 0.46
N HIS A 320 -2.62 2.03 0.97
CA HIS A 320 -1.85 1.96 2.20
C HIS A 320 -2.74 1.57 3.40
N ALA A 321 -3.90 2.19 3.56
CA ALA A 321 -4.84 1.86 4.64
C ALA A 321 -5.34 0.41 4.54
N MET A 322 -5.61 -0.08 3.33
CA MET A 322 -6.01 -1.48 3.12
C MET A 322 -4.89 -2.44 3.51
N ARG A 323 -3.64 -2.10 3.18
CA ARG A 323 -2.47 -2.92 3.48
C ARG A 323 -2.16 -3.00 4.98
N THR A 324 -2.41 -1.95 5.75
CA THR A 324 -2.07 -1.88 7.18
C THR A 324 -3.20 -2.31 8.12
N SER A 325 -4.46 -2.36 7.67
CA SER A 325 -5.62 -2.67 8.51
C SER A 325 -5.89 -4.18 8.73
N GLY A 326 -4.89 -5.05 8.53
CA GLY A 326 -4.96 -6.49 8.83
C GLY A 326 -5.89 -7.28 7.90
N LEU A 327 -7.19 -7.33 8.21
CA LEU A 327 -8.19 -8.11 7.47
C LEU A 327 -8.39 -7.64 6.03
N THR A 328 -8.18 -6.35 5.75
CA THR A 328 -8.28 -5.76 4.41
C THR A 328 -7.03 -5.97 3.57
N ALA A 329 -5.93 -6.49 4.15
CA ALA A 329 -4.66 -6.64 3.45
C ALA A 329 -4.76 -7.60 2.25
N VAL A 330 -5.74 -8.51 2.26
CA VAL A 330 -6.08 -9.41 1.15
C VAL A 330 -6.41 -8.68 -0.16
N VAL A 331 -6.85 -7.42 -0.09
CA VAL A 331 -7.19 -6.58 -1.25
C VAL A 331 -5.97 -5.86 -1.83
N SER A 332 -4.90 -5.73 -1.04
CA SER A 332 -3.68 -4.98 -1.40
C SER A 332 -3.00 -5.47 -2.70
N PRO A 333 -2.90 -6.78 -3.00
CA PRO A 333 -2.24 -7.26 -4.22
C PRO A 333 -2.88 -6.72 -5.49
N LEU A 334 -4.21 -6.86 -5.62
CA LEU A 334 -4.94 -6.47 -6.84
C LEU A 334 -4.89 -4.96 -7.07
N LEU A 335 -5.07 -4.17 -6.00
CA LEU A 335 -4.89 -2.72 -6.05
C LEU A 335 -3.45 -2.33 -6.41
N GLY A 336 -2.45 -2.98 -5.83
CA GLY A 336 -1.04 -2.71 -6.13
C GLY A 336 -0.70 -3.01 -7.59
N LEU A 337 -1.20 -4.14 -8.13
CA LEU A 337 -1.02 -4.51 -9.53
C LEU A 337 -1.64 -3.47 -10.47
N TYR A 338 -2.88 -3.05 -10.22
CA TYR A 338 -3.54 -2.05 -11.06
C TYR A 338 -2.79 -0.70 -11.04
N ARG A 339 -2.30 -0.27 -9.87
CA ARG A 339 -1.49 0.95 -9.74
C ARG A 339 -0.23 0.89 -10.59
N LEU A 340 0.51 -0.22 -10.54
CA LEU A 340 1.73 -0.42 -11.34
C LEU A 340 1.46 -0.45 -12.85
N ILE A 341 0.35 -1.08 -13.28
CA ILE A 341 -0.07 -1.06 -14.69
C ILE A 341 -0.35 0.39 -15.12
N PHE A 342 -1.05 1.15 -14.29
CA PHE A 342 -1.42 2.53 -14.59
C PHE A 342 -0.23 3.50 -14.55
N GLU A 343 0.72 3.32 -13.64
CA GLU A 343 1.98 4.08 -13.58
C GLU A 343 2.73 4.05 -14.89
N TRP A 344 2.72 2.90 -15.56
CA TRP A 344 3.42 2.75 -16.82
C TRP A 344 2.80 3.61 -17.93
N ALA A 345 1.47 3.72 -17.95
CA ALA A 345 0.77 4.63 -18.84
C ALA A 345 1.08 6.10 -18.51
N LEU A 346 1.03 6.44 -17.22
CA LEU A 346 1.28 7.81 -16.74
C LEU A 346 2.70 8.27 -17.04
N ALA A 347 3.71 7.42 -16.86
CA ALA A 347 5.12 7.76 -17.03
C ALA A 347 5.51 8.13 -18.49
N ARG A 348 4.76 7.68 -19.50
CA ARG A 348 4.99 8.09 -20.90
C ARG A 348 4.47 9.50 -21.13
N ASP A 349 3.23 9.76 -20.76
CA ASP A 349 2.58 11.05 -20.97
C ASP A 349 3.21 12.14 -20.10
N SER A 350 3.58 11.81 -18.87
CA SER A 350 4.32 12.70 -17.95
C SER A 350 5.61 13.20 -18.60
N ARG A 351 6.47 12.31 -19.10
CA ARG A 351 7.72 12.71 -19.76
C ARG A 351 7.52 13.66 -20.95
N ALA A 352 6.51 13.42 -21.78
CA ALA A 352 6.22 14.29 -22.91
C ALA A 352 5.72 15.68 -22.47
N ARG A 353 4.92 15.75 -21.39
CA ARG A 353 4.48 17.02 -20.78
C ARG A 353 5.66 17.78 -20.20
N GLU A 354 6.51 17.11 -19.44
CA GLU A 354 7.70 17.69 -18.83
C GLU A 354 8.62 18.33 -19.87
N PHE A 355 8.92 17.59 -20.95
CA PHE A 355 9.72 18.13 -22.05
C PHE A 355 9.02 19.29 -22.79
N GLN A 356 7.70 19.29 -22.88
CA GLN A 356 6.97 20.41 -23.47
C GLN A 356 7.02 21.65 -22.58
N ALA A 357 6.77 21.49 -21.27
CA ALA A 357 6.86 22.58 -20.29
C ALA A 357 8.28 23.17 -20.23
N ASP A 358 9.31 22.32 -20.27
CA ASP A 358 10.71 22.74 -20.38
C ASP A 358 10.97 23.60 -21.61
N ARG A 359 10.48 23.19 -22.78
CA ARG A 359 10.64 23.97 -24.02
C ARG A 359 9.91 25.31 -23.94
N ILE A 360 8.69 25.33 -23.40
CA ILE A 360 7.91 26.56 -23.20
C ILE A 360 8.67 27.52 -22.27
N ALA A 361 9.19 27.00 -21.15
CA ALA A 361 9.91 27.80 -20.19
C ALA A 361 11.25 28.32 -20.74
N ALA A 362 11.96 27.49 -21.50
CA ALA A 362 13.19 27.90 -22.20
C ALA A 362 12.93 28.97 -23.27
N GLN A 363 11.79 28.91 -23.97
CA GLN A 363 11.38 29.95 -24.93
C GLN A 363 10.95 31.25 -24.23
N LEU A 364 10.31 31.16 -23.08
CA LEU A 364 9.82 32.32 -22.34
C LEU A 364 10.95 33.08 -21.62
N VAL A 365 11.90 32.32 -21.07
CA VAL A 365 12.99 32.80 -20.21
C VAL A 365 14.35 32.55 -20.87
N SER A 366 14.95 31.37 -20.71
CA SER A 366 16.12 30.91 -21.48
C SER A 366 16.40 29.41 -21.25
N PRO A 367 17.05 28.71 -22.21
CA PRO A 367 17.52 27.34 -22.00
C PRO A 367 18.49 27.19 -20.83
N GLN A 368 19.38 28.17 -20.63
CA GLN A 368 20.38 28.18 -19.56
C GLN A 368 19.72 28.25 -18.18
N ALA A 369 18.74 29.15 -18.01
CA ALA A 369 18.04 29.32 -16.74
C ALA A 369 17.28 28.05 -16.32
N ILE A 370 16.66 27.33 -17.26
CA ILE A 370 16.07 26.01 -16.99
C ILE A 370 17.12 25.00 -16.58
N GLY A 371 18.22 24.87 -17.33
CA GLY A 371 19.21 23.85 -16.99
C GLY A 371 19.91 24.12 -15.65
N GLN A 372 20.21 25.39 -15.36
CA GLN A 372 20.82 25.78 -14.08
C GLN A 372 19.87 25.54 -12.91
N SER A 373 18.59 25.89 -13.06
CA SER A 373 17.58 25.63 -12.02
C SER A 373 17.40 24.14 -11.75
N LEU A 374 17.34 23.32 -12.80
CA LEU A 374 17.27 21.85 -12.65
C LEU A 374 18.47 21.28 -11.88
N VAL A 375 19.69 21.76 -12.17
CA VAL A 375 20.90 21.33 -11.45
C VAL A 375 20.83 21.74 -9.99
N LYS A 376 20.51 23.01 -9.70
CA LYS A 376 20.42 23.54 -8.33
C LYS A 376 19.34 22.85 -7.50
N ILE A 377 18.16 22.65 -8.04
CA ILE A 377 17.03 21.98 -7.35
C ILE A 377 17.38 20.52 -7.07
N ALA A 378 17.90 19.79 -8.07
CA ALA A 378 18.28 18.40 -7.89
C ALA A 378 19.42 18.23 -6.86
N ALA A 379 20.40 19.14 -6.87
CA ALA A 379 21.48 19.16 -5.89
C ALA A 379 20.95 19.39 -4.47
N TYR A 380 20.11 20.42 -4.28
CA TYR A 380 19.50 20.73 -2.99
C TYR A 380 18.65 19.56 -2.47
N ALA A 381 17.77 19.01 -3.30
CA ALA A 381 16.90 17.90 -2.92
C ALA A 381 17.70 16.65 -2.53
N ARG A 382 18.74 16.31 -3.29
CA ARG A 382 19.60 15.16 -2.98
C ARG A 382 20.36 15.36 -1.68
N TYR A 383 20.91 16.55 -1.47
CA TYR A 383 21.67 16.85 -0.27
C TYR A 383 20.78 16.90 0.97
N ARG A 384 19.60 17.53 0.89
CA ARG A 384 18.59 17.51 1.95
C ARG A 384 18.23 16.08 2.35
N HIS A 385 17.87 15.23 1.39
CA HIS A 385 17.54 13.83 1.66
C HIS A 385 18.70 13.09 2.33
N LYS A 386 19.93 13.36 1.91
CA LYS A 386 21.12 12.78 2.56
C LYS A 386 21.23 13.21 4.02
N ILE A 387 21.13 14.51 4.30
CA ILE A 387 21.22 15.03 5.68
C ILE A 387 20.10 14.46 6.55
N GLU A 388 18.88 14.41 6.03
CA GLU A 388 17.73 13.81 6.74
C GLU A 388 17.98 12.32 7.02
N SER A 389 18.46 11.55 6.04
CA SER A 389 18.79 10.14 6.24
C SER A 389 19.90 9.97 7.28
N ASP A 390 21.01 10.71 7.13
CA ASP A 390 22.16 10.64 8.03
C ASP A 390 21.78 11.02 9.47
N LEU A 391 20.89 12.00 9.66
CA LEU A 391 20.36 12.38 10.97
C LEU A 391 19.45 11.30 11.56
N PHE A 392 18.56 10.73 10.74
CA PHE A 392 17.62 9.70 11.19
C PHE A 392 18.32 8.38 11.54
N ASP A 393 19.44 8.08 10.88
CA ASP A 393 20.23 6.88 11.12
C ASP A 393 21.04 6.93 12.42
N LYS A 394 21.23 8.11 13.05
CA LYS A 394 21.93 8.22 14.33
C LYS A 394 21.27 7.38 15.43
N GLU A 395 22.08 6.79 16.29
CA GLU A 395 21.62 6.01 17.45
C GLU A 395 21.40 6.88 18.70
N GLU A 396 21.63 8.18 18.62
CA GLU A 396 21.45 9.10 19.74
C GLU A 396 20.17 9.93 19.56
N GLN A 397 19.54 10.29 20.68
CA GLN A 397 18.40 11.21 20.66
C GLN A 397 18.81 12.55 20.06
N LEU A 398 18.04 12.99 19.07
CA LEU A 398 18.13 14.32 18.52
C LEU A 398 17.40 15.28 19.46
N ALA A 399 18.13 16.21 20.08
CA ALA A 399 17.58 17.18 21.02
C ALA A 399 17.94 18.61 20.61
N GLY A 400 17.02 19.56 20.87
CA GLY A 400 17.22 20.97 20.57
C GLY A 400 16.93 21.36 19.12
N ASP A 401 17.39 22.56 18.75
CA ASP A 401 17.38 23.07 17.38
C ASP A 401 18.35 22.22 16.54
N LEU A 402 17.81 21.45 15.60
CA LEU A 402 18.60 20.55 14.77
C LEU A 402 19.39 21.33 13.72
N GLY A 403 18.99 22.57 13.44
CA GLY A 403 19.62 23.45 12.47
C GLY A 403 19.68 22.83 11.08
N ILE A 404 18.72 21.98 10.70
CA ILE A 404 18.72 21.24 9.43
C ILE A 404 18.82 22.23 8.27
N ALA A 405 18.07 23.32 8.31
CA ALA A 405 18.13 24.39 7.31
C ALA A 405 19.55 24.98 7.19
N HIS A 406 20.22 25.22 8.33
CA HIS A 406 21.57 25.76 8.37
C HIS A 406 22.61 24.74 7.86
N PHE A 407 22.49 23.46 8.24
CA PHE A 407 23.35 22.39 7.75
C PHE A 407 23.23 22.21 6.24
N ILE A 408 22.01 22.24 5.70
CA ILE A 408 21.79 22.14 4.26
C ILE A 408 22.42 23.33 3.53
N SER A 409 22.13 24.55 3.98
CA SER A 409 22.63 25.76 3.30
C SER A 409 24.15 25.91 3.35
N SER A 410 24.78 25.63 4.50
CA SER A 410 26.23 25.70 4.67
C SER A 410 26.99 24.50 4.06
N GLY A 411 26.37 23.33 4.04
CA GLY A 411 26.97 22.09 3.56
C GLY A 411 26.77 21.82 2.06
N LEU A 412 25.81 22.48 1.41
CA LEU A 412 25.57 22.31 -0.02
C LEU A 412 26.79 22.71 -0.88
N PRO A 413 27.51 23.83 -0.62
CA PRO A 413 28.69 24.17 -1.39
C PRO A 413 29.85 23.15 -1.34
N PRO A 414 30.30 22.65 -0.16
CA PRO A 414 31.31 21.59 -0.12
C PRO A 414 30.78 20.27 -0.70
N TYR A 415 29.50 19.93 -0.52
CA TYR A 415 28.90 18.77 -1.16
C TYR A 415 28.99 18.84 -2.70
N ALA A 416 28.67 19.98 -3.30
CA ALA A 416 28.71 20.20 -4.75
C ALA A 416 30.11 20.01 -5.37
N GLN A 417 31.17 20.06 -4.56
CA GLN A 417 32.56 19.84 -4.99
C GLN A 417 33.03 18.39 -4.79
N SER A 418 32.24 17.55 -4.11
CA SER A 418 32.61 16.18 -3.76
C SER A 418 32.53 15.19 -4.93
N ALA A 419 33.20 14.05 -4.81
CA ALA A 419 33.07 12.93 -5.75
C ALA A 419 31.68 12.26 -5.65
N GLU A 420 31.09 12.26 -4.45
CA GLU A 420 29.74 11.75 -4.19
C GLU A 420 28.70 12.51 -5.02
N PHE A 421 28.77 13.84 -5.02
CA PHE A 421 27.88 14.69 -5.82
C PHE A 421 27.93 14.34 -7.31
N ARG A 422 29.12 14.18 -7.89
CA ARG A 422 29.27 13.83 -9.31
C ARG A 422 28.54 12.53 -9.65
N THR A 423 28.66 11.54 -8.77
CA THR A 423 27.98 10.24 -8.95
C THR A 423 26.48 10.37 -8.78
N ALA A 424 26.03 11.10 -7.76
CA ALA A 424 24.61 11.30 -7.48
C ALA A 424 23.88 12.08 -8.60
N MET A 425 24.56 13.05 -9.23
CA MET A 425 23.96 13.92 -10.24
C MET A 425 23.77 13.26 -11.62
N GLN A 426 24.46 12.15 -11.92
CA GLN A 426 24.28 11.39 -13.17
C GLN A 426 22.86 10.84 -13.34
N THR A 427 22.22 10.48 -12.22
CA THR A 427 20.87 9.87 -12.20
C THR A 427 19.87 10.74 -11.46
N ALA A 428 20.20 12.03 -11.25
CA ALA A 428 19.34 12.91 -10.50
C ALA A 428 18.06 13.29 -11.26
N ASN A 429 16.99 13.43 -10.49
CA ASN A 429 15.69 13.94 -10.90
C ASN A 429 15.28 15.09 -9.98
N VAL A 430 14.27 15.85 -10.40
CA VAL A 430 13.66 16.90 -9.57
C VAL A 430 12.47 16.30 -8.83
N PRO A 431 12.33 16.51 -7.50
CA PRO A 431 11.17 16.03 -6.74
C PRO A 431 9.88 16.78 -7.12
N HIS A 432 8.74 16.07 -7.10
CA HIS A 432 7.42 16.68 -7.22
C HIS A 432 6.36 15.85 -6.48
N PRO A 433 5.39 16.49 -5.80
CA PRO A 433 4.44 15.78 -4.93
C PRO A 433 3.44 14.89 -5.69
N PHE A 434 3.21 15.15 -6.98
CA PHE A 434 2.13 14.50 -7.75
C PHE A 434 2.59 13.84 -9.07
N ASP A 435 3.87 13.93 -9.44
CA ASP A 435 4.38 13.44 -10.72
C ASP A 435 5.85 12.99 -10.61
N THR A 436 6.28 12.14 -11.54
CA THR A 436 7.67 11.67 -11.66
C THR A 436 8.32 12.32 -12.88
N HIS A 437 9.38 13.11 -12.67
CA HIS A 437 10.07 13.78 -13.77
C HIS A 437 11.07 12.87 -14.50
N PRO A 438 11.27 13.04 -15.83
CA PRO A 438 12.44 12.48 -16.52
C PRO A 438 13.74 12.96 -15.87
N LEU A 439 14.82 12.23 -16.12
CA LEU A 439 16.13 12.54 -15.54
C LEU A 439 16.57 13.95 -15.94
N MET A 440 17.21 14.67 -15.00
CA MET A 440 17.66 16.04 -15.22
C MET A 440 18.52 16.19 -16.49
N PRO A 441 19.50 15.31 -16.80
CA PRO A 441 20.28 15.41 -18.04
C PRO A 441 19.44 15.30 -19.31
N GLU A 442 18.34 14.54 -19.30
CA GLU A 442 17.42 14.45 -20.45
C GLU A 442 16.65 15.75 -20.66
N ARG A 443 16.21 16.39 -19.57
CA ARG A 443 15.50 17.66 -19.59
C ARG A 443 16.38 18.82 -20.06
N ILE A 444 17.65 18.85 -19.62
CA ILE A 444 18.64 19.83 -20.09
C ILE A 444 18.88 19.70 -21.60
N ARG A 445 19.08 18.48 -22.10
CA ARG A 445 19.23 18.25 -23.55
C ARG A 445 17.98 18.64 -24.33
N ASN A 446 16.80 18.42 -23.76
CA ASN A 446 15.53 18.73 -24.41
C ASN A 446 15.34 20.24 -24.69
N VAL A 447 15.93 21.12 -23.88
CA VAL A 447 15.92 22.57 -24.14
C VAL A 447 17.06 23.05 -25.04
N GLY A 448 17.86 22.11 -25.58
CA GLY A 448 18.95 22.43 -26.51
C GLY A 448 20.20 22.99 -25.85
N TRP A 449 20.34 22.88 -24.52
CA TRP A 449 21.55 23.31 -23.82
C TRP A 449 22.49 22.12 -23.58
N VAL A 450 23.75 22.27 -23.98
CA VAL A 450 24.79 21.27 -23.73
C VAL A 450 25.56 21.72 -22.50
N LEU A 451 25.37 20.99 -21.40
CA LEU A 451 26.04 21.25 -20.13
C LEU A 451 26.92 20.06 -19.74
N PRO A 452 28.25 20.21 -19.70
CA PRO A 452 29.15 19.19 -19.18
C PRO A 452 28.88 18.88 -17.70
N GLU A 453 28.94 17.60 -17.31
CA GLU A 453 28.76 17.19 -15.91
C GLU A 453 29.81 17.81 -14.97
N SER A 454 30.99 18.15 -15.49
CA SER A 454 32.05 18.85 -14.74
C SER A 454 31.60 20.21 -14.20
N ASP A 455 30.60 20.83 -14.84
CA ASP A 455 30.20 22.20 -14.57
C ASP A 455 29.04 22.26 -13.56
N TYR A 456 28.41 21.12 -13.24
CA TYR A 456 27.29 21.05 -12.31
C TYR A 456 27.66 21.62 -10.94
N GLY A 457 28.84 21.25 -10.41
CA GLY A 457 29.29 21.73 -9.10
C GLY A 457 29.47 23.26 -9.10
N ALA A 458 30.06 23.80 -10.17
CA ALA A 458 30.26 25.25 -10.33
C ALA A 458 28.94 26.01 -10.41
N ILE A 459 27.90 25.43 -11.02
CA ILE A 459 26.55 26.01 -11.07
C ILE A 459 25.91 26.06 -9.69
N VAL A 460 26.02 24.99 -8.89
CA VAL A 460 25.41 24.93 -7.55
C VAL A 460 26.03 25.95 -6.60
N VAL A 461 27.35 26.16 -6.66
CA VAL A 461 28.06 27.07 -5.74
C VAL A 461 28.04 28.53 -6.19
N ARG A 462 27.55 28.84 -7.40
CA ARG A 462 27.45 30.22 -7.87
C ARG A 462 26.39 30.95 -7.03
N PRO A 463 26.76 32.00 -6.27
CA PRO A 463 25.79 32.77 -5.52
C PRO A 463 24.85 33.51 -6.48
N PRO A 464 23.55 33.58 -6.18
CA PRO A 464 22.62 34.36 -7.00
C PRO A 464 22.88 35.86 -6.82
N GLU A 465 22.76 36.62 -7.91
CA GLU A 465 22.84 38.09 -7.90
C GLU A 465 21.60 38.70 -7.23
N ARG A 466 20.41 38.13 -7.51
CA ARG A 466 19.14 38.53 -6.91
C ARG A 466 18.17 37.35 -6.89
N THR A 467 17.40 37.23 -5.81
CA THR A 467 16.45 36.13 -5.63
C THR A 467 15.02 36.62 -5.42
N TRP A 468 14.03 35.79 -5.76
CA TRP A 468 12.64 36.10 -5.44
C TRP A 468 12.33 36.00 -3.95
N ALA A 469 13.10 35.24 -3.17
CA ALA A 469 12.95 35.16 -1.72
C ALA A 469 13.16 36.54 -1.05
N GLN A 470 14.08 37.37 -1.58
CA GLN A 470 14.32 38.74 -1.10
C GLN A 470 13.14 39.69 -1.32
N ASP A 471 12.27 39.39 -2.30
CA ASP A 471 11.11 40.20 -2.67
C ASP A 471 9.81 39.71 -1.97
N ILE A 472 9.92 38.77 -1.03
CA ILE A 472 8.80 38.29 -0.19
C ILE A 472 9.07 38.76 1.25
N LEU A 473 8.33 39.76 1.71
CA LEU A 473 8.54 40.41 3.02
C LEU A 473 8.44 39.44 4.20
N THR A 474 7.62 38.40 4.07
CA THR A 474 7.35 37.41 5.12
C THR A 474 8.20 36.14 5.00
N ALA A 475 9.11 36.03 4.02
CA ALA A 475 9.83 34.80 3.72
C ALA A 475 10.63 34.25 4.91
N ASP A 476 11.45 35.09 5.57
CA ASP A 476 12.26 34.67 6.72
C ASP A 476 11.38 34.14 7.86
N ALA A 477 10.25 34.80 8.12
CA ALA A 477 9.34 34.45 9.20
C ALA A 477 8.56 33.15 8.90
N ILE A 478 8.11 32.95 7.65
CA ILE A 478 7.46 31.72 7.20
C ILE A 478 8.45 30.55 7.30
N GLU A 479 9.64 30.72 6.74
CA GLU A 479 10.68 29.69 6.72
C GLU A 479 11.11 29.29 8.14
N GLN A 480 11.30 30.26 9.05
CA GLN A 480 11.64 29.97 10.45
C GLN A 480 10.56 29.14 11.16
N ARG A 481 9.27 29.48 10.99
CA ARG A 481 8.17 28.71 11.60
C ARG A 481 8.10 27.29 11.05
N LEU A 482 8.10 27.16 9.73
CA LEU A 482 7.99 25.86 9.07
C LEU A 482 9.17 24.95 9.38
N TRP A 483 10.41 25.47 9.43
CA TRP A 483 11.56 24.66 9.85
C TRP A 483 11.48 24.27 11.32
N SER A 484 11.00 25.16 12.21
CA SER A 484 10.83 24.82 13.62
C SER A 484 9.83 23.68 13.81
N ASP A 485 8.68 23.75 13.11
CA ASP A 485 7.66 22.70 13.15
C ASP A 485 8.19 21.38 12.55
N TYR A 486 8.89 21.47 11.41
CA TYR A 486 9.50 20.32 10.74
C TYR A 486 10.54 19.62 11.62
N GLU A 487 11.46 20.37 12.23
CA GLU A 487 12.51 19.79 13.07
C GLU A 487 11.95 19.15 14.35
N GLN A 488 10.91 19.73 14.94
CA GLN A 488 10.20 19.12 16.08
C GLN A 488 9.54 17.80 15.66
N ALA A 489 8.84 17.78 14.52
CA ALA A 489 8.22 16.57 13.99
C ALA A 489 9.26 15.51 13.63
N PHE A 490 10.39 15.93 13.05
CA PHE A 490 11.52 15.07 12.70
C PHE A 490 12.14 14.43 13.95
N ALA A 491 12.46 15.23 14.98
CA ALA A 491 13.00 14.74 16.25
C ALA A 491 12.05 13.77 16.95
N GLN A 492 10.74 14.06 16.95
CA GLN A 492 9.73 13.16 17.51
C GLN A 492 9.64 11.83 16.73
N GLY A 493 9.68 11.89 15.40
CA GLY A 493 9.70 10.70 14.53
C GLY A 493 10.95 9.85 14.76
N HIS A 494 12.10 10.49 14.90
CA HIS A 494 13.37 9.85 15.21
C HIS A 494 13.37 9.18 16.58
N GLU A 495 12.96 9.89 17.64
CA GLU A 495 12.85 9.36 19.01
C GLU A 495 11.92 8.14 19.05
N ARG A 496 10.80 8.20 18.32
CA ARG A 496 9.90 7.06 18.17
C ARG A 496 10.60 5.88 17.49
N SER A 497 11.42 6.11 16.45
CA SER A 497 12.20 5.06 15.79
C SER A 497 13.25 4.45 16.73
N LEU A 498 13.94 5.27 17.53
CA LEU A 498 14.89 4.81 18.54
C LEU A 498 14.24 3.88 19.57
N ALA A 499 13.00 4.13 19.97
CA ALA A 499 12.28 3.24 20.90
C ALA A 499 12.11 1.80 20.37
N TYR A 500 12.12 1.61 19.03
CA TYR A 500 12.13 0.29 18.39
C TYR A 500 13.55 -0.25 18.22
N ARG A 501 14.53 0.62 17.90
CA ARG A 501 15.92 0.22 17.62
C ARG A 501 16.73 -0.12 18.87
N TYR A 502 16.44 0.51 20.01
CA TYR A 502 17.25 0.34 21.22
C TYR A 502 17.12 -1.04 21.84
N GLU A 503 18.25 -1.69 22.06
CA GLU A 503 18.46 -2.65 23.15
C GLU A 503 19.08 -1.83 24.31
N PRO A 504 18.27 -1.28 25.23
CA PRO A 504 18.72 -0.21 26.10
C PRO A 504 19.85 -0.67 27.04
N ALA A 505 21.04 -0.11 26.88
CA ALA A 505 22.21 -0.31 27.73
C ALA A 505 22.36 0.81 28.78
N THR A 506 21.73 1.96 28.55
CA THR A 506 21.77 3.13 29.45
C THR A 506 20.38 3.47 30.01
N ALA A 507 20.36 4.27 31.09
CA ALA A 507 19.09 4.72 31.70
C ALA A 507 18.32 5.66 30.75
N GLU A 508 19.04 6.41 29.94
CA GLU A 508 18.52 7.35 28.94
C GLU A 508 17.83 6.61 27.78
N GLU A 509 18.48 5.58 27.23
CA GLU A 509 17.88 4.71 26.21
C GLU A 509 16.65 3.99 26.76
N LEU A 510 16.74 3.47 27.99
CA LEU A 510 15.63 2.84 28.67
C LEU A 510 14.45 3.80 28.84
N ALA A 511 14.71 5.06 29.17
CA ALA A 511 13.66 6.08 29.30
C ALA A 511 12.92 6.30 27.97
N VAL A 512 13.62 6.32 26.83
CA VAL A 512 13.00 6.41 25.50
C VAL A 512 12.13 5.19 25.23
N VAL A 513 12.65 3.99 25.47
CA VAL A 513 11.89 2.75 25.30
C VAL A 513 10.63 2.78 26.15
N LEU A 514 10.73 3.14 27.44
CA LEU A 514 9.59 3.17 28.36
C LEU A 514 8.58 4.29 28.05
N LYS A 515 8.99 5.39 27.39
CA LYS A 515 8.09 6.45 26.92
C LYS A 515 7.06 5.91 25.92
N TYR A 516 7.48 5.05 24.99
CA TYR A 516 6.61 4.46 23.95
C TYR A 516 6.08 3.07 24.31
N PHE A 517 6.83 2.31 25.11
CA PHE A 517 6.52 0.95 25.56
C PHE A 517 6.47 0.84 27.09
N PRO A 518 5.59 1.61 27.78
CA PRO A 518 5.49 1.57 29.24
C PRO A 518 4.97 0.22 29.72
N ALA A 519 5.37 -0.26 30.89
CA ALA A 519 4.82 -1.52 31.42
C ALA A 519 3.27 -1.49 31.48
N ARG A 520 2.62 -2.48 30.87
CA ARG A 520 1.16 -2.63 30.87
C ARG A 520 0.75 -3.82 31.72
N GLN A 521 -0.05 -3.57 32.75
CA GLN A 521 -0.54 -4.60 33.67
C GLN A 521 -2.00 -4.92 33.41
N PHE A 522 -2.33 -6.21 33.50
CA PHE A 522 -3.68 -6.74 33.31
C PHE A 522 -4.05 -7.62 34.49
N ALA A 523 -5.25 -7.41 35.03
CA ALA A 523 -5.75 -8.17 36.16
C ALA A 523 -6.15 -9.59 35.74
N LEU A 524 -5.74 -10.57 36.55
CA LEU A 524 -6.14 -11.96 36.44
C LEU A 524 -7.03 -12.34 37.63
N LYS A 525 -7.65 -13.52 37.55
CA LYS A 525 -8.47 -14.07 38.64
C LYS A 525 -7.60 -14.35 39.87
N GLY A 526 -8.14 -14.10 41.06
CA GLY A 526 -7.48 -14.42 42.33
C GLY A 526 -6.46 -13.37 42.81
N GLY A 527 -6.51 -12.13 42.29
CA GLY A 527 -5.58 -11.06 42.67
C GLY A 527 -4.23 -11.11 41.95
N HIS A 528 -4.03 -12.08 41.05
CA HIS A 528 -2.85 -12.14 40.21
C HIS A 528 -2.91 -11.14 39.05
N THR A 529 -1.77 -10.84 38.45
CA THR A 529 -1.65 -9.96 37.28
C THR A 529 -0.68 -10.55 36.26
N VAL A 530 -0.86 -10.15 35.00
CA VAL A 530 0.14 -10.32 33.94
C VAL A 530 0.60 -8.93 33.50
N GLN A 531 1.91 -8.75 33.43
CA GLN A 531 2.54 -7.53 32.98
C GLN A 531 3.26 -7.81 31.66
N VAL A 532 3.08 -6.92 30.70
CA VAL A 532 3.84 -6.87 29.45
C VAL A 532 4.74 -5.65 29.52
N SER A 533 6.05 -5.85 29.44
CA SER A 533 7.07 -4.81 29.49
C SER A 533 8.05 -4.96 28.33
N HIS A 534 8.99 -4.01 28.21
CA HIS A 534 10.06 -4.10 27.21
C HIS A 534 11.00 -5.31 27.43
N GLU A 535 11.07 -5.88 28.63
CA GLU A 535 11.88 -7.07 28.93
C GLU A 535 11.18 -8.36 28.55
N GLY A 536 9.84 -8.40 28.64
CA GLY A 536 9.09 -9.62 28.41
C GLY A 536 7.70 -9.63 29.02
N ILE A 537 7.23 -10.84 29.32
CA ILE A 537 5.92 -11.11 29.92
C ILE A 537 6.13 -11.69 31.31
N THR A 538 5.64 -10.98 32.34
CA THR A 538 5.78 -11.40 33.74
C THR A 538 4.41 -11.73 34.34
N THR A 539 4.30 -12.87 35.01
CA THR A 539 3.08 -13.27 35.73
C THR A 539 3.30 -13.25 37.24
N SER A 540 2.37 -12.64 37.98
CA SER A 540 2.49 -12.51 39.44
C SER A 540 2.08 -13.78 40.21
N ALA A 541 1.69 -14.85 39.53
CA ALA A 541 1.32 -16.13 40.14
C ALA A 541 2.53 -17.00 40.48
N ASP A 542 3.60 -16.88 39.69
CA ASP A 542 4.83 -17.66 39.76
C ASP A 542 6.09 -16.77 39.75
N GLY A 543 5.96 -15.46 39.53
CA GLY A 543 7.07 -14.51 39.48
C GLY A 543 8.00 -14.73 38.28
N ALA A 544 7.59 -15.58 37.33
CA ALA A 544 8.38 -15.90 36.15
C ALA A 544 8.24 -14.81 35.09
N THR A 545 9.37 -14.30 34.62
CA THR A 545 9.45 -13.44 33.43
C THR A 545 9.87 -14.31 32.25
N VAL A 546 9.06 -14.29 31.19
CA VAL A 546 9.46 -14.83 29.89
C VAL A 546 10.05 -13.69 29.08
N PRO A 547 11.39 -13.64 28.88
CA PRO A 547 12.00 -12.58 28.11
C PRO A 547 11.62 -12.71 26.64
N TRP A 548 11.64 -11.60 25.91
CA TRP A 548 11.30 -11.62 24.48
C TRP A 548 12.27 -12.48 23.66
N ASP A 549 13.56 -12.57 24.01
CA ASP A 549 14.54 -13.46 23.36
C ASP A 549 14.14 -14.95 23.40
N ALA A 550 13.35 -15.33 24.41
CA ALA A 550 12.85 -16.68 24.57
C ALA A 550 11.56 -16.92 23.74
N VAL A 551 11.04 -15.93 23.05
CA VAL A 551 9.83 -16.03 22.23
C VAL A 551 10.24 -16.24 20.78
N LYS A 552 9.81 -17.34 20.17
CA LYS A 552 9.87 -17.55 18.72
C LYS A 552 8.53 -17.31 18.05
N ALA A 553 7.47 -17.71 18.75
CA ALA A 553 6.09 -17.55 18.32
C ALA A 553 5.18 -17.58 19.54
N MET A 554 4.09 -16.84 19.48
CA MET A 554 3.06 -16.81 20.50
C MET A 554 1.72 -17.25 19.93
N ALA A 555 0.98 -18.05 20.70
CA ALA A 555 -0.38 -18.46 20.36
C ALA A 555 -1.28 -18.23 21.57
N PHE A 556 -2.20 -17.27 21.45
CA PHE A 556 -3.24 -17.04 22.45
C PHE A 556 -4.41 -17.99 22.22
N LYS A 557 -4.70 -18.83 23.22
CA LYS A 557 -5.83 -19.76 23.18
C LYS A 557 -6.93 -19.31 24.12
N ASP A 558 -8.08 -18.98 23.54
CA ASP A 558 -9.32 -18.73 24.27
C ASP A 558 -9.94 -20.08 24.70
N SER A 559 -10.34 -20.19 25.96
CA SER A 559 -10.90 -21.42 26.52
C SER A 559 -11.88 -21.10 27.64
N ILE A 560 -12.97 -21.88 27.68
CA ILE A 560 -14.01 -21.81 28.73
C ILE A 560 -13.41 -22.11 30.12
N LEU A 561 -12.32 -22.90 30.18
CA LEU A 561 -11.60 -23.26 31.41
C LEU A 561 -10.54 -22.22 31.83
N GLY A 562 -10.40 -21.11 31.10
CA GLY A 562 -9.44 -20.04 31.34
C GLY A 562 -8.50 -19.80 30.15
N ASP A 563 -8.27 -18.53 29.83
CA ASP A 563 -7.37 -18.13 28.73
C ASP A 563 -5.94 -18.58 29.00
N SER A 564 -5.19 -18.86 27.94
CA SER A 564 -3.77 -19.19 28.06
C SER A 564 -2.96 -18.67 26.88
N LEU A 565 -1.74 -18.23 27.16
CA LEU A 565 -0.75 -17.87 26.16
C LEU A 565 0.27 -19.01 26.06
N THR A 566 0.43 -19.57 24.86
CA THR A 566 1.47 -20.56 24.58
C THR A 566 2.61 -19.87 23.86
N ILE A 567 3.79 -19.92 24.46
CA ILE A 567 5.03 -19.34 23.94
C ILE A 567 5.89 -20.50 23.45
N THR A 568 6.31 -20.43 22.19
CA THR A 568 7.24 -21.38 21.59
C THR A 568 8.64 -20.81 21.70
N HIS A 569 9.59 -21.59 22.22
CA HIS A 569 10.99 -21.17 22.38
C HIS A 569 11.83 -21.48 21.13
N PRO A 570 12.92 -20.74 20.88
CA PRO A 570 13.81 -21.00 19.74
C PRO A 570 14.56 -22.34 19.82
N GLU A 571 14.84 -22.85 21.03
CA GLU A 571 15.52 -24.13 21.26
C GLU A 571 14.68 -25.34 20.79
N LYS A 572 15.28 -26.20 19.95
CA LYS A 572 14.71 -27.51 19.58
C LYS A 572 15.21 -28.59 20.52
N SER A 573 14.31 -29.30 21.19
CA SER A 573 14.60 -30.65 21.70
C SER A 573 14.48 -31.65 20.55
N LEU A 574 15.25 -32.73 20.59
CA LEU A 574 15.38 -33.79 19.56
C LEU A 574 14.05 -34.33 19.00
N LEU A 575 12.90 -34.10 19.65
CA LEU A 575 11.58 -34.54 19.19
C LEU A 575 10.44 -33.50 19.29
N ARG A 576 10.66 -32.27 19.80
CA ARG A 576 9.62 -31.20 19.83
C ARG A 576 10.19 -29.81 20.16
N ALA A 577 9.53 -28.76 19.68
CA ALA A 577 9.81 -27.39 20.13
C ALA A 577 9.45 -27.25 21.62
N LYS A 578 10.36 -26.67 22.43
CA LYS A 578 10.10 -26.35 23.84
C LYS A 578 9.04 -25.24 23.90
N SER A 579 8.02 -25.38 24.74
CA SER A 579 6.95 -24.37 24.85
C SER A 579 6.59 -24.08 26.30
N THR A 580 6.47 -22.81 26.67
CA THR A 580 5.92 -22.37 27.98
C THR A 580 4.46 -22.01 27.82
N LYS A 581 3.62 -22.44 28.76
CA LYS A 581 2.19 -22.12 28.75
C LYS A 581 1.85 -21.27 29.96
N LEU A 582 1.56 -19.99 29.74
CA LEU A 582 1.09 -19.06 30.76
C LEU A 582 -0.43 -19.16 30.89
N LYS A 583 -0.92 -19.38 32.12
CA LYS A 583 -2.35 -19.38 32.42
C LYS A 583 -2.78 -17.94 32.73
N LEU A 584 -3.78 -17.45 32.01
CA LEU A 584 -4.25 -16.07 32.10
C LEU A 584 -5.74 -16.01 32.47
N PRO A 585 -6.14 -16.60 33.62
CA PRO A 585 -7.56 -16.65 33.98
C PRO A 585 -8.11 -15.25 34.24
N GLY A 586 -9.31 -14.96 33.75
CA GLY A 586 -10.05 -13.76 34.17
C GLY A 586 -9.79 -12.49 33.36
N LEU A 587 -9.05 -12.54 32.25
CA LEU A 587 -8.83 -11.39 31.35
C LEU A 587 -10.16 -10.77 30.83
N LYS A 588 -11.23 -11.56 30.68
CA LYS A 588 -12.60 -11.11 30.34
C LYS A 588 -12.64 -10.04 29.23
N LYS A 589 -12.84 -8.76 29.58
CA LYS A 589 -12.99 -7.63 28.64
C LYS A 589 -11.65 -7.13 28.10
N ASP A 590 -10.55 -7.40 28.79
CA ASP A 590 -9.22 -6.91 28.43
C ASP A 590 -8.50 -7.80 27.42
N LYS A 591 -9.09 -8.92 26.99
CA LYS A 591 -8.45 -9.89 26.07
C LYS A 591 -7.93 -9.23 24.79
N GLN A 592 -8.73 -8.39 24.15
CA GLN A 592 -8.34 -7.72 22.90
C GLN A 592 -7.21 -6.71 23.14
N ARG A 593 -7.31 -5.92 24.23
CA ARG A 593 -6.26 -4.97 24.62
C ARG A 593 -4.95 -5.69 24.92
N PHE A 594 -5.02 -6.80 25.65
CA PHE A 594 -3.86 -7.64 25.97
C PHE A 594 -3.20 -8.20 24.71
N LYS A 595 -3.98 -8.75 23.76
CA LYS A 595 -3.45 -9.24 22.48
C LYS A 595 -2.77 -8.14 21.68
N ALA A 596 -3.41 -6.99 21.53
CA ALA A 596 -2.82 -5.85 20.83
C ALA A 596 -1.53 -5.35 21.51
N THR A 597 -1.48 -5.36 22.85
CA THR A 597 -0.25 -5.05 23.60
C THR A 597 0.84 -6.10 23.36
N LEU A 598 0.51 -7.39 23.39
CA LEU A 598 1.50 -8.44 23.09
C LEU A 598 2.06 -8.31 21.67
N GLU A 599 1.20 -8.13 20.67
CA GLU A 599 1.60 -7.94 19.28
C GLU A 599 2.50 -6.70 19.15
N HIS A 600 2.10 -5.58 19.74
CA HIS A 600 2.87 -4.33 19.67
C HIS A 600 4.27 -4.43 20.30
N TYR A 601 4.41 -5.14 21.43
CA TYR A 601 5.71 -5.28 22.10
C TYR A 601 6.57 -6.36 21.44
N TRP A 602 5.93 -7.35 20.83
CA TRP A 602 6.62 -8.35 20.01
C TRP A 602 7.07 -7.82 18.66
N GLU A 603 6.36 -6.87 18.06
CA GLU A 603 6.83 -6.19 16.83
C GLU A 603 8.04 -5.29 17.07
N ARG A 604 8.24 -4.85 18.31
CA ARG A 604 9.39 -4.05 18.71
C ARG A 604 10.66 -4.89 18.84
N HIS A 605 10.54 -6.08 19.43
CA HIS A 605 11.65 -7.00 19.67
C HIS A 605 11.91 -7.85 18.43
#